data_AF-A0A1F7F6L8-F1
#
_entry.id   AF-A0A1F7F6L8-F1
#
_cell.length_a   1.000
_cell.length_b   1.000
_cell.length_c   1.000
_cell.angle_alpha   90.00
_cell.angle_beta   90.00
_cell.angle_gamma   90.00
#
_symmetry.space_group_name_H-M   'P 1'
#
loop_
_entity.id
_entity.type
_entity.pdbx_description
1 polymer ?
#
loop_
_entity_poly.entity_id
_entity_poly.type
_entity_poly.pdbx_seq_one_letter_code
_entity_poly.pdbx_strand_id
1 'polypeptide(L)'
;MSRIYAVACFLCLCAAVWSQAPDQKAVPVADTAGAFSFSYTIKNNALSFTVSYPGDCWVAVGFNPGWVMKNANIVIGTIVNGASMVSDEFGDGMFSHKPDTLLKGTNDLISGTCSVQNNVTTLTFSIPLNSGDKKDCLLESGKTVKLIFAAGQSTDKKKKHAVALIKSIIL
;
A
#
# COMPACT_ATOMS: atom_id res chain seq x y z
N MET A 1 -31.49 9.38 70.19
CA MET A 1 -30.83 8.14 69.77
C MET A 1 -31.17 7.90 68.31
N SER A 2 -30.34 8.43 67.41
CA SER A 2 -30.54 8.38 65.96
C SER A 2 -30.25 6.98 65.41
N ARG A 3 -31.14 6.46 64.57
CA ARG A 3 -30.86 5.33 63.68
C ARG A 3 -30.64 5.87 62.29
N ILE A 4 -29.39 5.80 61.84
CA ILE A 4 -28.94 6.19 60.50
C ILE A 4 -29.23 5.02 59.57
N TYR A 5 -29.98 5.27 58.49
CA TYR A 5 -30.12 4.33 57.38
C TYR A 5 -28.88 4.44 56.49
N ALA A 6 -28.12 3.36 56.37
CA ALA A 6 -27.02 3.26 55.43
C ALA A 6 -27.59 3.05 54.01
N VAL A 7 -27.60 4.10 53.20
CA VAL A 7 -27.81 3.99 51.75
C VAL A 7 -26.48 3.52 51.15
N ALA A 8 -26.40 2.23 50.81
CA ALA A 8 -25.30 1.70 50.02
C ALA A 8 -25.42 2.23 48.58
N CYS A 9 -24.72 3.34 48.32
CA CYS A 9 -24.56 3.87 46.98
C CYS A 9 -23.55 2.97 46.24
N PHE A 10 -24.07 2.03 45.45
CA PHE A 10 -23.27 1.24 44.52
C PHE A 10 -22.78 2.19 43.42
N LEU A 11 -21.58 2.75 43.62
CA LEU A 11 -20.82 3.42 42.58
C LEU A 11 -20.54 2.39 41.49
N CYS A 12 -21.34 2.43 40.43
CA CYS A 12 -21.05 1.77 39.18
C CYS A 12 -19.81 2.46 38.60
N LEU A 13 -18.62 1.94 38.94
CA LEU A 13 -17.41 2.17 38.18
C LEU A 13 -17.62 1.50 36.82
N CYS A 14 -18.24 2.23 35.89
CA CYS A 14 -18.09 1.96 34.47
C CYS A 14 -16.60 2.14 34.16
N ALA A 15 -15.84 1.04 34.23
CA ALA A 15 -14.55 1.00 33.57
C ALA A 15 -14.85 1.33 32.11
N ALA A 16 -14.47 2.52 31.68
CA ALA A 16 -14.41 2.85 30.27
C ALA A 16 -13.38 1.89 29.68
N VAL A 17 -13.86 0.77 29.13
CA VAL A 17 -13.07 -0.06 28.24
C VAL A 17 -12.84 0.83 27.05
N TRP A 18 -11.63 1.40 26.97
CA TRP A 18 -11.15 1.98 25.73
C TRP A 18 -11.15 0.83 24.74
N SER A 19 -12.17 0.76 23.89
CA SER A 19 -12.13 -0.09 22.72
C SER A 19 -10.97 0.44 21.89
N GLN A 20 -9.81 -0.22 21.97
CA GLN A 20 -8.90 -0.19 20.84
C GLN A 20 -9.74 -0.63 19.64
N ALA A 21 -9.81 0.21 18.60
CA ALA A 21 -10.42 -0.20 17.35
C ALA A 21 -9.79 -1.56 16.98
N PRO A 22 -10.59 -2.57 16.59
CA PRO A 22 -10.06 -3.89 16.30
C PRO A 22 -8.91 -3.71 15.31
N ASP A 23 -7.78 -4.34 15.64
CA ASP A 23 -6.56 -4.32 14.84
C ASP A 23 -6.94 -4.71 13.40
N GLN A 24 -6.98 -3.67 12.58
CA GLN A 24 -6.88 -3.54 11.13
C GLN A 24 -6.76 -4.86 10.37
N LYS A 25 -7.53 -5.03 9.26
CA LYS A 25 -7.62 -6.22 8.40
C LYS A 25 -6.33 -7.08 8.35
N ALA A 26 -6.18 -7.95 9.35
CA ALA A 26 -5.04 -8.87 9.46
C ALA A 26 -5.21 -10.09 8.53
N VAL A 27 -6.42 -10.28 8.00
CA VAL A 27 -6.72 -11.28 6.97
C VAL A 27 -6.40 -10.69 5.59
N PRO A 28 -5.58 -11.36 4.76
CA PRO A 28 -5.31 -10.90 3.40
C PRO A 28 -6.60 -10.70 2.60
N VAL A 29 -6.79 -9.50 2.08
CA VAL A 29 -7.82 -9.24 1.07
C VAL A 29 -7.18 -9.50 -0.28
N ALA A 30 -7.70 -10.47 -1.02
CA ALA A 30 -7.24 -10.81 -2.37
C ALA A 30 -8.27 -10.38 -3.42
N ASP A 31 -7.80 -9.88 -4.55
CA ASP A 31 -8.64 -9.40 -5.65
C ASP A 31 -7.85 -9.38 -6.98
N THR A 32 -8.51 -9.04 -8.08
CA THR A 32 -7.92 -8.93 -9.42
C THR A 32 -8.24 -7.61 -10.11
N ALA A 33 -7.38 -7.20 -11.04
CA ALA A 33 -7.63 -6.13 -11.98
C ALA A 33 -7.13 -6.58 -13.36
N GLY A 34 -8.03 -7.04 -14.22
CA GLY A 34 -7.64 -7.68 -15.48
C GLY A 34 -6.75 -8.89 -15.23
N ALA A 35 -5.54 -8.90 -15.81
CA ALA A 35 -4.56 -9.98 -15.61
C ALA A 35 -3.70 -9.81 -14.33
N PHE A 36 -3.86 -8.72 -13.59
CA PHE A 36 -3.20 -8.56 -12.29
C PHE A 36 -3.98 -9.31 -11.22
N SER A 37 -3.28 -10.10 -10.41
CA SER A 37 -3.78 -10.58 -9.13
C SER A 37 -3.04 -9.84 -8.01
N PHE A 38 -3.75 -9.45 -6.97
CA PHE A 38 -3.12 -8.77 -5.84
C PHE A 38 -3.76 -9.15 -4.52
N SER A 39 -3.01 -8.94 -3.45
CA SER A 39 -3.51 -9.02 -2.09
C SER A 39 -2.88 -7.98 -1.21
N TYR A 40 -3.57 -7.59 -0.15
CA TYR A 40 -3.04 -6.67 0.83
C TYR A 40 -3.52 -6.98 2.24
N THR A 41 -2.72 -6.56 3.23
CA THR A 41 -3.06 -6.55 4.65
C THR A 41 -2.63 -5.22 5.26
N ILE A 42 -3.33 -4.81 6.30
CA ILE A 42 -2.94 -3.65 7.11
C ILE A 42 -2.67 -4.16 8.52
N LYS A 43 -1.46 -3.92 9.02
CA LYS A 43 -1.06 -4.31 10.37
C LYS A 43 -0.02 -3.33 10.88
N ASN A 44 -0.06 -2.99 12.16
CA ASN A 44 0.95 -2.13 12.80
C ASN A 44 1.19 -0.80 12.04
N ASN A 45 0.14 -0.16 11.54
CA ASN A 45 0.22 1.08 10.75
C ASN A 45 1.04 0.98 9.45
N ALA A 46 1.15 -0.22 8.89
CA ALA A 46 1.79 -0.47 7.60
C ALA A 46 0.84 -1.24 6.67
N LEU A 47 0.91 -0.91 5.38
CA LEU A 47 0.32 -1.68 4.30
C LEU A 47 1.36 -2.72 3.86
N SER A 48 0.98 -4.00 3.81
CA SER A 48 1.73 -5.04 3.10
C SER A 48 0.95 -5.42 1.86
N PHE A 49 1.59 -5.32 0.70
CA PHE A 49 0.95 -5.50 -0.60
C PHE A 49 1.72 -6.53 -1.42
N THR A 50 1.00 -7.39 -2.13
CA THR A 50 1.57 -8.29 -3.14
C THR A 50 0.77 -8.17 -4.41
N VAL A 51 1.45 -7.99 -5.55
CA VAL A 51 0.84 -7.97 -6.88
C VAL A 51 1.61 -8.91 -7.81
N SER A 52 0.90 -9.60 -8.67
CA SER A 52 1.45 -10.49 -9.68
C SER A 52 0.88 -10.19 -11.05
N TYR A 53 1.70 -10.36 -12.09
CA TYR A 53 1.31 -10.22 -13.49
C TYR A 53 2.00 -11.29 -14.35
N PRO A 54 1.31 -11.89 -15.34
CA PRO A 54 1.94 -12.83 -16.27
C PRO A 54 3.01 -12.19 -17.15
N GLY A 55 4.21 -12.77 -17.13
CA GLY A 55 5.39 -12.34 -17.90
C GLY A 55 6.62 -12.14 -17.03
N ASP A 56 7.80 -12.22 -17.64
CA ASP A 56 9.06 -11.70 -17.09
C ASP A 56 9.18 -10.22 -17.47
N CYS A 57 8.78 -9.34 -16.57
CA CYS A 57 8.74 -7.91 -16.80
C CYS A 57 8.92 -7.11 -15.51
N TRP A 58 8.81 -5.79 -15.57
CA TRP A 58 8.58 -4.98 -14.39
C TRP A 58 7.08 -4.90 -14.07
N VAL A 59 6.74 -4.78 -12.79
CA VAL A 59 5.36 -4.61 -12.28
C VAL A 59 5.34 -3.43 -11.30
N ALA A 60 4.29 -2.62 -11.34
CA ALA A 60 4.14 -1.47 -10.46
C ALA A 60 2.71 -1.31 -9.93
N VAL A 61 2.61 -0.72 -8.73
CA VAL A 61 1.35 -0.24 -8.14
C VAL A 61 1.54 1.23 -7.78
N GLY A 62 0.63 2.07 -8.24
CA GLY A 62 0.53 3.47 -7.83
C GLY A 62 -0.71 3.74 -6.99
N PHE A 63 -0.57 4.57 -5.97
CA PHE A 63 -1.59 4.92 -4.99
C PHE A 63 -2.07 6.35 -5.18
N ASN A 64 -3.39 6.53 -5.20
CA ASN A 64 -4.10 7.81 -5.29
C ASN A 64 -3.52 8.79 -6.34
N PRO A 65 -3.42 8.40 -7.62
CA PRO A 65 -3.01 9.36 -8.65
C PRO A 65 -4.00 10.52 -8.73
N GLY A 66 -3.45 11.73 -8.88
CA GLY A 66 -4.22 12.93 -9.19
C GLY A 66 -4.70 12.93 -10.63
N TRP A 67 -3.78 12.78 -11.59
CA TRP A 67 -4.10 12.75 -13.03
C TRP A 67 -3.20 11.79 -13.81
N VAL A 68 -3.79 10.76 -14.42
CA VAL A 68 -3.07 9.62 -15.01
C VAL A 68 -2.17 8.96 -13.95
N MET A 69 -0.85 9.19 -13.96
CA MET A 69 0.05 8.78 -12.89
C MET A 69 0.59 9.95 -12.06
N LYS A 70 0.30 11.20 -12.46
CA LYS A 70 0.78 12.39 -11.75
C LYS A 70 0.27 12.37 -10.32
N ASN A 71 1.16 12.64 -9.38
CA ASN A 71 0.95 12.62 -7.93
C ASN A 71 0.65 11.24 -7.34
N ALA A 72 0.85 10.14 -8.07
CA ALA A 72 0.84 8.82 -7.45
C ALA A 72 2.13 8.60 -6.66
N ASN A 73 1.99 8.05 -5.44
CA ASN A 73 3.06 7.26 -4.82
C ASN A 73 3.10 5.92 -5.56
N ILE A 74 4.24 5.50 -6.06
CA ILE A 74 4.42 4.36 -6.95
C ILE A 74 5.49 3.44 -6.38
N VAL A 75 5.13 2.19 -6.13
CA VAL A 75 6.12 1.12 -5.89
C VAL A 75 6.27 0.30 -7.17
N ILE A 76 7.49 0.19 -7.66
CA ILE A 76 7.82 -0.56 -8.89
C ILE A 76 8.91 -1.61 -8.61
N GLY A 77 8.69 -2.82 -9.11
CA GLY A 77 9.56 -3.98 -8.95
C GLY A 77 9.97 -4.58 -10.29
N THR A 78 11.21 -5.05 -10.37
CA THR A 78 11.72 -5.80 -11.52
C THR A 78 12.94 -6.65 -11.15
N ILE A 79 13.34 -7.56 -12.04
CA ILE A 79 14.58 -8.31 -11.94
C ILE A 79 15.62 -7.73 -12.89
N VAL A 80 16.78 -7.31 -12.36
CA VAL A 80 17.91 -6.84 -13.17
C VAL A 80 19.10 -7.74 -12.90
N ASN A 81 19.61 -8.40 -13.93
CA ASN A 81 20.76 -9.33 -13.83
C ASN A 81 20.59 -10.39 -12.73
N GLY A 82 19.37 -10.92 -12.57
CA GLY A 82 19.03 -11.92 -11.55
C GLY A 82 18.82 -11.36 -10.13
N ALA A 83 18.99 -10.06 -9.93
CA ALA A 83 18.74 -9.40 -8.65
C ALA A 83 17.37 -8.73 -8.60
N SER A 84 16.68 -8.88 -7.46
CA SER A 84 15.45 -8.15 -7.16
C SER A 84 15.73 -6.67 -6.98
N MET A 85 15.05 -5.84 -7.77
CA MET A 85 15.10 -4.38 -7.66
C MET A 85 13.70 -3.85 -7.39
N VAL A 86 13.48 -3.23 -6.24
CA VAL A 86 12.24 -2.53 -5.87
C VAL A 86 12.55 -1.07 -5.57
N SER A 87 11.71 -0.17 -6.04
CA SER A 87 11.90 1.28 -5.89
C SER A 87 10.62 1.95 -5.48
N ASP A 88 10.77 2.88 -4.55
CA ASP A 88 9.78 3.90 -4.22
C ASP A 88 9.94 5.08 -5.18
N GLU A 89 8.87 5.45 -5.86
CA GLU A 89 8.86 6.43 -6.93
C GLU A 89 7.59 7.30 -6.91
N PHE A 90 7.70 8.51 -7.45
CA PHE A 90 6.61 9.47 -7.48
C PHE A 90 6.32 9.88 -8.91
N GLY A 91 5.04 9.93 -9.26
CA GLY A 91 4.56 10.46 -10.53
C GLY A 91 4.76 11.97 -10.63
N ASP A 92 5.91 12.42 -11.12
CA ASP A 92 6.24 13.85 -11.28
C ASP A 92 5.58 14.51 -12.51
N GLY A 93 4.90 13.73 -13.33
CA GLY A 93 4.13 14.20 -14.49
C GLY A 93 3.04 13.21 -14.90
N MET A 94 2.32 13.53 -15.97
CA MET A 94 1.24 12.65 -16.48
C MET A 94 1.75 11.31 -16.98
N PHE A 95 2.99 11.26 -17.48
CA PHE A 95 3.61 10.09 -18.11
C PHE A 95 5.05 9.90 -17.66
N SER A 96 5.42 10.46 -16.51
CA SER A 96 6.77 10.41 -15.96
C SER A 96 6.72 10.14 -14.47
N HIS A 97 7.76 9.46 -14.00
CA HIS A 97 8.02 9.18 -12.59
C HIS A 97 9.52 9.20 -12.34
N LYS A 98 9.90 9.41 -11.08
CA LYS A 98 11.28 9.32 -10.61
C LYS A 98 11.29 8.82 -9.16
N PRO A 99 12.42 8.24 -8.70
CA PRO A 99 12.61 7.98 -7.28
C PRO A 99 12.36 9.22 -6.42
N ASP A 100 11.66 9.03 -5.32
CA ASP A 100 11.23 10.11 -4.41
C ASP A 100 12.41 10.91 -3.87
N THR A 101 13.49 10.22 -3.56
CA THR A 101 14.78 10.81 -3.14
C THR A 101 15.36 11.80 -4.16
N LEU A 102 15.06 11.68 -5.45
CA LEU A 102 15.46 12.64 -6.49
C LEU A 102 14.51 13.85 -6.58
N LEU A 103 13.35 13.78 -5.92
CA LEU A 103 12.30 14.80 -5.91
C LEU A 103 12.13 15.46 -4.54
N LYS A 104 13.16 15.35 -3.68
CA LYS A 104 13.19 15.84 -2.30
C LYS A 104 12.18 15.14 -1.38
N GLY A 105 11.72 13.96 -1.75
CA GLY A 105 11.01 13.02 -0.88
C GLY A 105 11.98 12.05 -0.19
N THR A 106 11.43 11.07 0.50
CA THR A 106 12.13 9.99 1.19
C THR A 106 11.91 8.65 0.48
N ASN A 107 12.61 7.61 0.89
CA ASN A 107 12.28 6.25 0.47
C ASN A 107 11.61 5.59 1.67
N ASP A 108 10.32 5.29 1.52
CA ASP A 108 9.45 4.87 2.61
C ASP A 108 9.08 3.38 2.51
N LEU A 109 9.80 2.62 1.66
CA LEU A 109 9.77 1.16 1.67
C LEU A 109 10.30 0.61 2.99
N ILE A 110 9.41 -0.03 3.75
CA ILE A 110 9.77 -0.84 4.92
C ILE A 110 10.44 -2.15 4.45
N SER A 111 9.91 -2.73 3.37
CA SER A 111 10.47 -3.92 2.72
C SER A 111 10.00 -3.99 1.27
N GLY A 112 10.77 -4.67 0.42
CA GLY A 112 10.44 -4.85 -1.00
C GLY A 112 11.23 -5.98 -1.64
N THR A 113 10.52 -6.87 -2.33
CA THR A 113 11.11 -7.94 -3.13
C THR A 113 10.32 -8.11 -4.42
N CYS A 114 11.03 -8.39 -5.51
CA CYS A 114 10.45 -8.82 -6.77
C CYS A 114 11.03 -10.20 -7.14
N SER A 115 10.20 -11.06 -7.73
CA SER A 115 10.59 -12.38 -8.20
C SER A 115 9.91 -12.70 -9.52
N VAL A 116 10.51 -13.61 -10.29
CA VAL A 116 9.90 -14.19 -11.48
C VAL A 116 9.92 -15.71 -11.33
N GLN A 117 8.75 -16.32 -11.35
CA GLN A 117 8.59 -17.77 -11.29
C GLN A 117 7.50 -18.22 -12.26
N ASN A 118 7.75 -19.28 -13.03
CA ASN A 118 6.79 -19.82 -14.01
C ASN A 118 6.20 -18.75 -14.95
N ASN A 119 7.06 -17.82 -15.42
CA ASN A 119 6.65 -16.68 -16.25
C ASN A 119 5.58 -15.79 -15.60
N VAL A 120 5.68 -15.59 -14.29
CA VAL A 120 4.87 -14.63 -13.54
C VAL A 120 5.82 -13.75 -12.73
N THR A 121 5.72 -12.44 -12.91
CA THR A 121 6.41 -11.47 -12.08
C THR A 121 5.56 -11.17 -10.86
N THR A 122 6.14 -11.29 -9.67
CA THR A 122 5.50 -10.94 -8.40
C THR A 122 6.31 -9.85 -7.70
N LEU A 123 5.62 -8.79 -7.29
CA LEU A 123 6.14 -7.70 -6.47
C LEU A 123 5.44 -7.76 -5.11
N THR A 124 6.23 -7.90 -4.05
CA THR A 124 5.79 -7.84 -2.65
C THR A 124 6.51 -6.71 -1.95
N PHE A 125 5.79 -5.85 -1.23
CA PHE A 125 6.37 -4.73 -0.51
C PHE A 125 5.55 -4.35 0.71
N SER A 126 6.14 -3.53 1.57
CA SER A 126 5.43 -2.85 2.65
C SER A 126 5.85 -1.38 2.74
N ILE A 127 4.85 -0.52 2.97
CA ILE A 127 5.00 0.93 3.17
C ILE A 127 4.18 1.35 4.41
N PRO A 128 4.56 2.43 5.10
CA PRO A 128 3.73 2.98 6.17
C PRO A 128 2.40 3.49 5.62
N LEU A 129 1.34 3.47 6.44
CA LEU A 129 0.09 4.14 6.09
C LEU A 129 0.24 5.66 6.00
N ASN A 130 1.23 6.21 6.71
CA ASN A 130 1.61 7.60 6.69
C ASN A 130 3.12 7.72 6.88
N SER A 131 3.85 8.03 5.81
CA SER A 131 5.30 8.31 5.86
C SER A 131 5.62 9.70 6.41
N GLY A 132 4.68 10.65 6.26
CA GLY A 132 4.93 12.07 6.49
C GLY A 132 5.68 12.75 5.33
N ASP A 133 5.98 12.03 4.25
CA ASP A 133 6.51 12.62 3.02
C ASP A 133 5.42 13.38 2.26
N LYS A 134 5.77 14.53 1.70
CA LYS A 134 4.93 15.33 0.82
C LYS A 134 4.69 14.69 -0.55
N LYS A 135 5.47 13.66 -0.90
CA LYS A 135 5.30 12.88 -2.13
C LYS A 135 4.37 11.68 -1.95
N ASP A 136 4.07 11.33 -0.71
CA ASP A 136 3.18 10.23 -0.41
C ASP A 136 1.76 10.68 -0.09
N CYS A 137 0.81 9.82 -0.44
CA CYS A 137 -0.55 9.99 0.00
C CYS A 137 -0.76 9.29 1.35
N LEU A 138 -1.49 9.94 2.25
CA LEU A 138 -1.99 9.31 3.46
C LEU A 138 -2.94 8.15 3.08
N LEU A 139 -2.65 6.96 3.57
CA LEU A 139 -3.44 5.75 3.39
C LEU A 139 -4.21 5.46 4.67
N GLU A 140 -5.48 5.84 4.71
CA GLU A 140 -6.34 5.60 5.85
C GLU A 140 -7.12 4.29 5.67
N SER A 141 -7.13 3.47 6.72
CA SER A 141 -8.00 2.30 6.76
C SER A 141 -9.48 2.68 6.76
N GLY A 142 -10.29 1.88 6.08
CA GLY A 142 -11.71 2.12 5.85
C GLY A 142 -11.99 3.20 4.81
N LYS A 143 -10.96 3.82 4.20
CA LYS A 143 -11.13 4.80 3.13
C LYS A 143 -10.89 4.18 1.76
N THR A 144 -11.55 4.77 0.76
CA THR A 144 -11.34 4.41 -0.63
C THR A 144 -9.98 4.88 -1.10
N VAL A 145 -9.19 3.98 -1.66
CA VAL A 145 -7.92 4.27 -2.32
C VAL A 145 -8.02 3.88 -3.79
N LYS A 146 -7.61 4.79 -4.66
CA LYS A 146 -7.53 4.54 -6.10
C LYS A 146 -6.16 3.99 -6.42
N LEU A 147 -6.12 2.78 -6.95
CA LEU A 147 -4.91 2.11 -7.41
C LEU A 147 -4.77 2.22 -8.92
N ILE A 148 -3.53 2.40 -9.36
CA ILE A 148 -3.12 2.13 -10.74
C ILE A 148 -2.17 0.95 -10.74
N PHE A 149 -2.40 0.01 -11.65
CA PHE A 149 -1.53 -1.14 -11.88
C PHE A 149 -0.88 -0.97 -13.24
N ALA A 150 0.41 -1.28 -13.34
CA ALA A 150 1.12 -1.26 -14.61
C ALA A 150 2.13 -2.41 -14.70
N ALA A 151 2.33 -2.91 -15.92
CA ALA A 151 3.36 -3.91 -16.20
C ALA A 151 4.05 -3.62 -17.53
N GLY A 152 5.34 -3.90 -17.59
CA GLY A 152 6.19 -3.71 -18.76
C GLY A 152 6.10 -4.83 -19.79
N GLN A 153 6.73 -4.61 -20.95
CA GLN A 153 7.05 -5.68 -21.91
C GLN A 153 8.46 -6.26 -21.68
N SER A 154 9.22 -5.70 -20.73
CA SER A 154 10.59 -6.09 -20.41
C SER A 154 10.88 -5.75 -18.95
N THR A 155 12.07 -6.07 -18.47
CA THR A 155 12.55 -5.71 -17.12
C THR A 155 13.07 -4.27 -17.02
N ASP A 156 13.19 -3.54 -18.13
CA ASP A 156 13.58 -2.13 -18.10
C ASP A 156 12.41 -1.25 -17.66
N LYS A 157 12.41 -0.87 -16.37
CA LYS A 157 11.39 -0.02 -15.74
C LYS A 157 11.29 1.41 -16.29
N LYS A 158 12.26 1.86 -17.10
CA LYS A 158 12.19 3.18 -17.76
C LYS A 158 11.37 3.13 -19.06
N LYS A 159 11.11 1.93 -19.59
CA LYS A 159 10.27 1.76 -20.77
C LYS A 159 8.80 1.87 -20.40
N LYS A 160 8.00 2.39 -21.32
CA LYS A 160 6.54 2.50 -21.17
C LYS A 160 5.92 1.13 -20.89
N HIS A 161 4.90 1.12 -20.04
CA HIS A 161 4.09 -0.07 -19.76
C HIS A 161 3.41 -0.62 -21.02
N ALA A 162 3.25 -1.94 -21.05
CA ALA A 162 2.41 -2.64 -22.01
C ALA A 162 0.93 -2.49 -21.66
N VAL A 163 0.62 -2.52 -20.36
CA VAL A 163 -0.72 -2.51 -19.81
C VAL A 163 -0.78 -1.59 -18.60
N ALA A 164 -1.89 -0.87 -18.45
CA ALA A 164 -2.20 -0.12 -17.26
C ALA A 164 -3.70 -0.24 -16.94
N LEU A 165 -4.05 -0.40 -15.67
CA LEU A 165 -5.43 -0.54 -15.19
C LEU A 165 -5.65 0.30 -13.94
N ILE A 166 -6.90 0.72 -13.72
CA ILE A 166 -7.32 1.48 -12.54
C ILE A 166 -8.31 0.64 -11.75
N LYS A 167 -8.16 0.60 -10.44
CA LYS A 167 -9.15 -0.02 -9.54
C LYS A 167 -9.20 0.72 -8.21
N SER A 168 -10.39 0.95 -7.70
CA SER A 168 -10.57 1.48 -6.34
C SER A 168 -10.83 0.33 -5.37
N ILE A 169 -10.20 0.39 -4.20
CA ILE A 169 -10.43 -0.54 -3.09
C ILE A 169 -10.74 0.25 -1.82
N ILE A 170 -11.36 -0.39 -0.83
CA ILE A 170 -11.45 0.15 0.53
C ILE A 170 -10.31 -0.50 1.31
N LEU A 171 -9.35 0.31 1.79
CA LEU A 171 -8.25 -0.18 2.62
C LEU A 171 -8.76 -0.79 3.92
#